data_AF-A0A485JKP1-F1
#
_entry.id   AF-A0A485JKP1-F1
#
_cell.length_a   1.000
_cell.length_b   1.000
_cell.length_c   1.000
_cell.angle_alpha   90.00
_cell.angle_beta   90.00
_cell.angle_gamma   90.00
#
_symmetry.space_group_name_H-M   'P 1'
#
loop_
_entity.id
_entity.type
_entity.pdbx_description
1 polymer ?
#
loop_
_entity_poly.entity_id
_entity_poly.type
_entity_poly.pdbx_seq_one_letter_code
_entity_poly.pdbx_strand_id
1 'polypeptide(L)'
;MKEFTSKQLNDLNELSLSLLEELKELPEREVKKGIRRSPEEVKSFILKLMQQKPGISATHALREFRDAGNSFEEKRFRAEFKALMEAKP
;
A
#
# COMPACT_ATOMS: atom_id res chain seq x y z
N MET A 1 1.14 -2.94 19.99
CA MET A 1 0.18 -3.58 20.92
C MET A 1 0.14 -2.86 22.27
N LYS A 2 -0.26 -1.58 22.33
CA LYS A 2 -0.33 -0.84 23.60
C LYS A 2 -1.68 -0.17 23.85
N GLU A 3 -2.64 -0.28 22.94
CA GLU A 3 -3.94 0.40 23.04
C GLU A 3 -4.98 -0.42 23.81
N PHE A 4 -4.87 -1.75 23.79
CA PHE A 4 -5.78 -2.65 24.51
C PHE A 4 -5.66 -2.48 26.05
N THR A 5 -4.46 -2.22 26.54
CA THR A 5 -4.17 -2.09 27.98
C THR A 5 -4.22 -0.66 28.51
N SER A 6 -4.08 0.37 27.67
CA SER A 6 -4.00 1.76 28.14
C SER A 6 -5.37 2.43 28.34
N LYS A 7 -6.42 1.97 27.63
CA LYS A 7 -7.79 2.51 27.74
C LYS A 7 -8.74 1.67 28.61
N GLN A 8 -8.29 0.56 29.21
CA GLN A 8 -9.15 -0.39 29.96
C GLN A 8 -10.44 -0.79 29.22
N LEU A 9 -10.39 -0.93 27.89
CA LEU A 9 -11.49 -1.49 27.12
C LEU A 9 -11.47 -3.01 27.32
N ASN A 10 -12.10 -3.46 28.40
CA ASN A 10 -12.13 -4.88 28.82
C ASN A 10 -13.02 -5.74 27.92
N ASP A 11 -13.74 -5.13 26.97
CA ASP A 11 -14.62 -5.82 26.04
C ASP A 11 -14.16 -5.59 24.59
N LEU A 12 -13.83 -6.69 23.91
CA LEU A 12 -13.45 -6.70 22.50
C LEU A 12 -14.57 -6.12 21.61
N ASN A 13 -15.83 -6.30 22.04
CA ASN A 13 -16.99 -5.78 21.34
C ASN A 13 -17.02 -4.24 21.37
N GLU A 14 -16.75 -3.62 22.52
CA GLU A 14 -16.71 -2.16 22.65
C GLU A 14 -15.59 -1.54 21.79
N LEU A 15 -14.41 -2.15 21.80
CA LEU A 15 -13.30 -1.72 20.95
C LEU A 15 -13.62 -1.89 19.46
N SER A 16 -14.37 -2.94 19.10
CA SER A 16 -14.81 -3.14 17.72
C SER A 16 -15.81 -2.07 17.27
N LEU A 17 -16.73 -1.66 18.16
CA LEU A 17 -17.72 -0.63 17.88
C LEU A 17 -17.07 0.76 17.75
N SER A 18 -16.13 1.10 18.64
CA SER A 18 -15.41 2.38 18.54
C SER A 18 -14.61 2.49 17.25
N LEU A 19 -13.93 1.41 16.84
CA LEU A 19 -13.20 1.37 15.58
C LEU A 19 -14.15 1.46 14.37
N LEU A 20 -15.32 0.84 14.43
CA LEU A 20 -16.33 0.95 13.37
C LEU A 20 -16.89 2.38 13.24
N GLU A 21 -17.06 3.10 14.34
CA GLU A 21 -17.46 4.50 14.33
C GLU A 21 -16.35 5.39 13.75
N GLU A 22 -15.10 5.24 14.21
CA GLU A 22 -13.96 5.96 13.65
C GLU A 22 -13.77 5.68 12.14
N LEU A 23 -13.98 4.44 11.70
CA LEU A 23 -13.91 4.06 10.29
C LEU A 23 -15.03 4.69 9.43
N LYS A 24 -16.21 4.99 10.00
CA LYS A 24 -17.30 5.69 9.30
C LYS A 24 -17.00 7.17 9.10
N GLU A 25 -16.21 7.77 9.98
CA GLU A 25 -15.77 9.17 9.86
C GLU A 25 -14.58 9.34 8.91
N LEU A 26 -13.94 8.25 8.49
CA LEU A 26 -12.88 8.34 7.49
C LEU A 26 -13.46 8.80 6.15
N PRO A 27 -12.77 9.72 5.45
CA PRO A 27 -13.20 10.17 4.14
C PRO A 27 -13.29 8.98 3.19
N GLU A 28 -14.36 8.95 2.39
CA GLU A 28 -14.46 7.99 1.29
C GLU A 28 -13.19 8.06 0.46
N ARG A 29 -12.57 6.89 0.23
CA ARG A 29 -11.34 6.83 -0.54
C ARG A 29 -11.65 7.33 -1.95
N GLU A 30 -11.21 8.54 -2.26
CA GLU A 30 -11.29 9.08 -3.62
C GLU A 30 -10.58 8.10 -4.55
N VAL A 31 -11.36 7.40 -5.38
CA VAL A 31 -10.82 6.54 -6.43
C VAL A 31 -10.31 7.45 -7.53
N LYS A 32 -9.15 8.06 -7.31
CA LYS A 32 -8.44 8.82 -8.34
C LYS A 32 -8.20 7.85 -9.49
N LYS A 33 -8.75 8.17 -10.67
CA LYS A 33 -8.43 7.46 -11.91
C LYS A 33 -6.94 7.63 -12.13
N GLY A 34 -6.15 6.63 -11.71
CA GLY A 34 -4.71 6.76 -11.72
C GLY A 34 -4.22 7.02 -13.14
N ILE A 35 -3.25 7.91 -13.28
CA ILE A 35 -2.66 8.24 -14.58
C ILE A 35 -1.99 6.97 -15.11
N ARG A 36 -2.34 6.55 -16.33
CA ARG A 36 -1.65 5.43 -16.99
C ARG A 36 -0.19 5.84 -17.22
N ARG A 37 0.73 5.11 -16.59
CA ARG A 37 2.17 5.32 -16.72
C ARG A 37 2.78 4.34 -17.71
N SER A 38 3.86 4.75 -18.35
CA SER A 38 4.64 3.87 -19.23
C SER A 38 5.42 2.83 -18.42
N PRO A 39 5.75 1.66 -19.02
CA PRO A 39 6.54 0.64 -18.33
C PRO A 39 7.89 1.14 -17.80
N GLU A 40 8.55 2.07 -18.49
CA GLU A 40 9.82 2.65 -18.04
C GLU A 40 9.66 3.49 -16.77
N GLU A 41 8.57 4.25 -16.67
CA GLU A 41 8.24 5.05 -15.48
C GLU A 41 7.96 4.13 -14.28
N VAL A 42 7.24 3.02 -14.51
CA VAL A 42 6.97 2.01 -13.49
C VAL A 42 8.27 1.38 -12.97
N LYS A 43 9.20 1.00 -13.86
CA LYS A 43 10.51 0.46 -13.46
C LYS A 43 11.29 1.47 -12.63
N SER A 44 11.33 2.72 -13.07
CA SER A 44 12.02 3.81 -12.37
C SER A 44 11.43 4.05 -10.98
N PHE A 45 10.09 3.96 -10.85
CA PHE A 45 9.41 4.05 -9.56
C PHE A 45 9.76 2.87 -8.65
N ILE A 46 9.68 1.63 -9.16
CA ILE A 46 10.00 0.42 -8.39
C ILE A 46 11.44 0.49 -7.88
N LEU A 47 12.40 0.89 -8.72
CA LEU A 47 13.80 1.03 -8.32
C LEU A 47 13.99 2.05 -7.19
N LYS A 48 13.38 3.23 -7.30
CA LYS A 48 13.41 4.24 -6.23
C LYS A 48 12.78 3.71 -4.94
N LEU A 49 11.65 3.00 -5.05
CA LEU A 49 10.95 2.43 -3.91
C LEU A 49 11.78 1.36 -3.21
N MET A 50 12.45 0.49 -3.97
CA MET A 50 13.34 -0.55 -3.43
C MET A 50 14.58 0.03 -2.74
N GLN A 51 15.08 1.18 -3.20
CA GLN A 51 16.17 1.90 -2.52
C GLN A 51 15.71 2.48 -1.18
N GLN A 52 14.49 3.03 -1.12
CA GLN A 52 13.94 3.61 0.12
C GLN A 52 13.50 2.55 1.12
N LYS A 53 12.90 1.45 0.64
CA LYS A 53 12.33 0.36 1.44
C LYS A 53 12.87 -0.99 0.95
N PRO A 54 14.11 -1.36 1.35
CA PRO A 54 14.65 -2.67 1.01
C PRO A 54 13.77 -3.77 1.63
N GLY A 55 13.36 -4.75 0.81
CA GLY A 55 12.49 -5.85 1.25
C GLY A 55 10.98 -5.60 1.13
N ILE A 56 10.57 -4.50 0.47
CA ILE A 56 9.15 -4.28 0.17
C ILE A 56 8.57 -5.41 -0.69
N SER A 57 7.34 -5.84 -0.41
CA SER A 57 6.64 -6.82 -1.25
C SER A 57 6.03 -6.17 -2.49
N ALA A 58 5.86 -6.95 -3.57
CA ALA A 58 5.23 -6.46 -4.80
C ALA A 58 3.83 -5.84 -4.56
N THR A 59 3.06 -6.40 -3.62
CA THR A 59 1.75 -5.89 -3.25
C THR A 59 1.82 -4.53 -2.56
N HIS A 60 2.78 -4.35 -1.64
CA HIS A 60 2.97 -3.05 -0.98
C HIS A 60 3.51 -2.01 -1.97
N ALA A 61 4.40 -2.41 -2.86
CA ALA A 61 4.91 -1.52 -3.92
C ALA A 61 3.81 -1.05 -4.87
N LEU A 62 2.90 -1.95 -5.26
CA LEU A 62 1.75 -1.60 -6.09
C LEU A 62 0.77 -0.67 -5.36
N ARG A 63 0.60 -0.86 -4.05
CA ARG A 63 -0.24 0.00 -3.23
C ARG A 63 0.31 1.42 -3.17
N GLU A 64 1.59 1.59 -2.85
CA GLU A 64 2.29 2.87 -2.87
C GLU A 64 2.20 3.55 -4.24
N PHE A 65 2.36 2.77 -5.32
CA PHE A 65 2.24 3.26 -6.69
C PHE A 65 0.84 3.81 -7.00
N ARG A 66 -0.21 3.12 -6.55
CA ARG A 66 -1.61 3.55 -6.69
C ARG A 66 -1.96 4.73 -5.79
N ASP A 67 -1.47 4.72 -4.56
CA ASP A 67 -1.68 5.80 -3.58
C ASP A 67 -1.01 7.10 -4.05
N ALA A 68 0.07 7.02 -4.82
CA ALA A 68 0.68 8.14 -5.53
C ALA A 68 -0.12 8.63 -6.76
N GLY A 69 -1.31 8.06 -7.03
CA GLY A 69 -2.19 8.47 -8.12
C GLY A 69 -1.84 7.87 -9.49
N ASN A 70 -1.07 6.78 -9.53
CA ASN A 70 -0.73 6.10 -10.79
C ASN A 70 -1.58 4.84 -11.01
N SER A 71 -1.85 4.50 -12.27
CA SER A 71 -2.53 3.27 -12.66
C SER A 71 -1.66 2.45 -13.60
N PHE A 72 -1.54 1.15 -13.31
CA PHE A 72 -0.83 0.19 -14.14
C PHE A 72 -1.42 -1.21 -13.94
N GLU A 73 -1.28 -2.06 -14.95
CA GLU A 73 -1.75 -3.44 -14.90
C GLU A 73 -0.99 -4.22 -13.82
N GLU A 74 -1.73 -4.79 -12.87
CA GLU A 74 -1.16 -5.51 -11.73
C GLU A 74 -0.27 -6.68 -12.15
N LYS A 75 -0.68 -7.45 -13.16
CA LYS A 75 0.11 -8.58 -13.68
C LYS A 75 1.45 -8.13 -14.23
N ARG A 76 1.47 -7.03 -15.00
CA ARG A 76 2.70 -6.45 -15.56
C ARG A 76 3.56 -5.83 -14.47
N PHE A 77 2.95 -5.14 -13.50
CA PHE A 77 3.67 -4.57 -12.36
C PHE A 77 4.43 -5.65 -11.58
N ARG A 78 3.75 -6.75 -11.24
CA ARG A 78 4.35 -7.87 -10.51
C ARG A 78 5.49 -8.53 -11.32
N ALA A 79 5.33 -8.66 -12.63
CA ALA A 79 6.38 -9.21 -13.50
C ALA A 79 7.63 -8.31 -13.50
N GLU A 80 7.46 -6.99 -13.67
CA GLU A 80 8.55 -6.02 -13.61
C GLU A 80 9.22 -5.97 -12.24
N PHE A 81 8.42 -5.98 -11.17
CA PHE A 81 8.94 -6.01 -9.80
C PHE A 81 9.79 -7.25 -9.54
N LYS A 82 9.32 -8.43 -9.97
CA LYS A 82 10.06 -9.68 -9.84
C LYS A 82 11.35 -9.67 -10.68
N ALA A 83 11.28 -9.18 -11.92
CA ALA A 83 12.46 -9.05 -12.77
C ALA A 83 13.52 -8.14 -12.15
N LEU A 84 13.13 -7.02 -11.53
CA LEU A 84 14.05 -6.11 -10.85
C LEU A 84 14.62 -6.69 -9.54
N MET A 85 13.86 -7.51 -8.83
CA MET A 85 14.34 -8.25 -7.66
C MET A 85 15.35 -9.34 -8.02
N GLU A 86 15.08 -10.09 -9.09
CA GLU A 86 15.97 -11.17 -9.57
C GLU A 86 17.20 -10.64 -10.31
N ALA A 87 17.11 -9.45 -10.93
CA ALA A 87 18.24 -8.77 -11.57
C ALA A 87 19.18 -8.07 -10.57
N LYS A 88 18.92 -8.18 -9.26
CA LYS A 88 19.85 -7.70 -8.24
C LYS A 88 21.06 -8.64 -8.20
N PRO A 89 22.29 -8.15 -8.47
CA PRO A 89 23.50 -8.97 -8.39
C PRO A 89 23.76 -9.47 -6.97
#